data_AF-A0A7J9QS73-F1
#
_entry.id   AF-A0A7J9QS73-F1
#
_cell.length_a   1.000
_cell.length_b   1.000
_cell.length_c   1.000
_cell.angle_alpha   90.00
_cell.angle_beta   90.00
_cell.angle_gamma   90.00
#
_symmetry.space_group_name_H-M   'P 1'
#
loop_
_entity.id
_entity.type
_entity.pdbx_description
1 polymer ?
#
loop_
_entity_poly.entity_id
_entity_poly.type
_entity_poly.pdbx_seq_one_letter_code
_entity_poly.pdbx_strand_id
1 'polypeptide(L)'
;MEDSDIITWSKNYYLKWSDFLADPSHSAYEDSSSNIKYHHTWTVKSEMIDGKIFYQIDKVHISTLFLRHLSWVRQQLSSNNLLNHEQGHFDLAESLRPAIVQNIENEFREKRFPTRGQNEEQRKQFAREDSGLMIAKELEKWNEILLENRRQYDKETEYGQNIEKQKEYDEKFQKLRNSTA
;
A
#
# COMPACT_ATOMS: atom_id res chain seq x y z
N MET A 1 -24.07 5.07 8.64
CA MET A 1 -22.68 4.92 9.13
C MET A 1 -21.84 4.90 7.88
N GLU A 2 -20.93 5.86 7.73
CA GLU A 2 -20.11 6.00 6.52
C GLU A 2 -19.33 4.70 6.30
N ASP A 3 -19.73 3.98 5.26
CA ASP A 3 -18.99 2.85 4.73
C ASP A 3 -17.69 3.45 4.18
N SER A 4 -16.60 3.36 4.93
CA SER A 4 -15.31 3.88 4.48
C SER A 4 -14.99 3.29 3.10
N ASP A 5 -14.73 4.16 2.11
CA ASP A 5 -14.33 3.80 0.74
C ASP A 5 -13.05 2.94 0.68
N ILE A 6 -12.36 2.86 1.83
CA ILE A 6 -11.04 2.29 2.00
C ILE A 6 -11.08 1.22 3.10
N ILE A 7 -10.44 0.09 2.81
CA ILE A 7 -10.17 -0.97 3.80
C ILE A 7 -8.66 -0.99 4.05
N THR A 8 -8.25 -0.76 5.29
CA THR A 8 -6.86 -0.96 5.70
C THR A 8 -6.62 -2.43 5.99
N TRP A 9 -5.49 -2.97 5.52
CA TRP A 9 -5.13 -4.36 5.77
C TRP A 9 -5.08 -4.64 7.28
N SER A 10 -5.67 -5.74 7.70
CA SER A 10 -5.52 -6.25 9.06
C SER A 10 -5.58 -7.77 9.07
N LYS A 11 -4.97 -8.37 10.08
CA LYS A 11 -4.93 -9.83 10.27
C LYS A 11 -6.34 -10.45 10.32
N ASN A 12 -7.31 -9.70 10.83
CA ASN A 12 -8.65 -10.17 11.12
C ASN A 12 -9.66 -9.90 10.01
N TYR A 13 -9.32 -9.05 9.04
CA TYR A 13 -10.21 -8.72 7.94
C TYR A 13 -9.81 -9.49 6.69
N TYR A 14 -10.82 -10.10 6.07
CA TYR A 14 -10.73 -10.75 4.77
C TYR A 14 -11.73 -10.08 3.83
N LEU A 15 -11.31 -9.84 2.59
CA LEU A 15 -12.13 -9.26 1.55
C LEU A 15 -13.36 -10.14 1.31
N LYS A 16 -14.47 -9.47 1.06
CA LYS A 16 -15.74 -10.08 0.64
C LYS A 16 -16.20 -9.39 -0.63
N TRP A 17 -17.04 -10.06 -1.43
CA TRP A 17 -17.51 -9.46 -2.68
C TRP A 17 -18.24 -8.12 -2.52
N SER A 18 -18.87 -7.88 -1.36
CA SER A 18 -19.46 -6.56 -1.04
C SER A 18 -18.44 -5.42 -0.85
N ASP A 19 -17.14 -5.72 -0.89
CA ASP A 19 -16.07 -4.72 -0.84
C ASP A 19 -15.68 -4.22 -2.23
N PHE A 20 -16.12 -4.89 -3.30
CA PHE A 20 -15.85 -4.53 -4.69
C PHE A 20 -17.04 -3.71 -5.20
N LEU A 21 -16.94 -2.39 -5.07
CA LEU A 21 -18.06 -1.46 -5.27
C LEU A 21 -18.03 -0.76 -6.64
N ALA A 22 -16.96 -0.95 -7.42
CA ALA A 22 -16.90 -0.41 -8.77
C ALA A 22 -17.55 -1.35 -9.79
N ASP A 23 -17.98 -0.77 -10.91
CA ASP A 23 -18.43 -1.54 -12.07
C ASP A 23 -17.24 -1.91 -12.97
N PRO A 24 -17.21 -3.13 -13.54
CA PRO A 24 -16.22 -3.49 -14.54
C PRO A 24 -16.35 -2.60 -15.77
N SER A 25 -15.21 -2.22 -16.37
CA SER A 25 -15.23 -1.66 -17.71
C SER A 25 -15.84 -2.67 -18.70
N HIS A 26 -16.62 -2.18 -19.66
CA HIS A 26 -17.12 -2.99 -20.77
C HIS A 26 -15.99 -3.60 -21.60
N SER A 27 -14.80 -2.99 -21.58
CA SER A 27 -13.61 -3.45 -22.31
C SER A 27 -12.62 -4.26 -21.47
N ALA A 28 -12.88 -4.47 -20.18
CA ALA A 28 -11.99 -5.26 -19.33
C ALA A 28 -12.04 -6.73 -19.75
N TYR A 29 -10.88 -7.38 -19.85
CA TYR A 29 -10.82 -8.82 -20.15
C TYR A 29 -10.81 -9.66 -18.88
N GLU A 30 -10.49 -9.04 -17.75
CA GLU A 30 -10.37 -9.66 -16.44
C GLU A 30 -11.75 -9.96 -15.82
N ASP A 31 -11.76 -10.95 -14.93
CA ASP A 31 -12.95 -11.35 -14.16
C ASP A 31 -13.15 -10.48 -12.92
N SER A 32 -12.06 -9.91 -12.39
CA SER A 32 -12.02 -8.97 -11.28
C SER A 32 -10.79 -8.07 -11.35
N SER A 33 -10.80 -7.02 -10.54
CA SER A 33 -9.64 -6.15 -10.35
C SER A 33 -9.61 -5.58 -8.93
N SER A 34 -8.53 -5.84 -8.20
CA SER A 34 -8.22 -5.20 -6.93
C SER A 34 -7.33 -3.96 -7.10
N ASN A 35 -7.81 -2.81 -6.61
CA ASN A 35 -7.04 -1.58 -6.52
C ASN A 35 -6.46 -1.42 -5.11
N ILE A 36 -5.14 -1.59 -5.00
CA ILE A 36 -4.40 -1.58 -3.74
C ILE A 36 -3.37 -0.45 -3.79
N LYS A 37 -3.22 0.28 -2.68
CA LYS A 37 -2.23 1.37 -2.55
C LYS A 37 -1.57 1.37 -1.19
N TYR A 38 -0.34 1.87 -1.14
CA TYR A 38 0.29 2.25 0.12
C TYR A 38 -0.09 3.68 0.49
N HIS A 39 -0.57 3.87 1.70
CA HIS A 39 -0.74 5.18 2.31
C HIS A 39 0.36 5.42 3.35
N HIS A 40 0.76 6.68 3.51
CA HIS A 40 1.78 7.05 4.47
C HIS A 40 1.32 8.23 5.32
N THR A 41 1.67 8.17 6.60
CA THR A 41 1.64 9.31 7.53
C THR A 41 3.02 9.47 8.12
N TRP A 42 3.41 10.70 8.43
CA TRP A 42 4.73 10.97 8.97
C TRP A 42 4.74 12.21 9.84
N THR A 43 5.76 12.32 10.67
CA THR A 43 6.06 13.53 11.43
C THR A 43 7.31 14.19 10.90
N VAL A 44 7.34 15.52 10.95
CA VAL A 44 8.50 16.32 10.59
C VAL A 44 9.01 17.02 11.83
N LYS A 45 10.31 16.91 12.10
CA LYS A 45 11.01 17.71 13.11
C LYS A 45 11.71 18.86 12.41
N SER A 46 11.74 20.03 13.03
CA SER A 46 12.50 21.18 12.53
C SER A 46 13.53 21.59 13.55
N GLU A 47 14.71 21.96 13.07
CA GLU A 47 15.84 22.42 13.89
C GLU A 47 16.51 23.61 13.22
N MET A 48 17.09 24.51 14.02
CA MET A 48 17.88 25.63 13.53
C MET A 48 19.35 25.36 13.79
N ILE A 49 20.17 25.42 12.73
CA ILE A 49 21.62 25.20 12.78
C ILE A 49 22.27 26.36 12.03
N ASP A 50 23.17 27.08 12.70
CA ASP A 50 23.91 28.23 12.13
C ASP A 50 23.02 29.26 11.41
N GLY A 51 21.87 29.58 12.02
CA GLY A 51 20.90 30.55 11.47
C GLY A 51 20.09 30.04 10.27
N LYS A 52 20.26 28.78 9.86
CA LYS A 52 19.46 28.12 8.83
C LYS A 52 18.52 27.11 9.46
N ILE A 53 17.33 26.95 8.89
CA ILE A 53 16.33 26.00 9.39
C ILE A 53 16.39 24.75 8.52
N PHE A 54 16.48 23.61 9.18
CA PHE A 54 16.43 22.29 8.58
C PHE A 54 15.20 21.54 9.09
N TYR A 55 14.77 20.56 8.31
CA TYR A 55 13.80 19.57 8.75
C TYR A 55 14.33 18.16 8.59
N GLN A 56 13.76 17.25 9.37
CA GLN A 56 14.02 15.82 9.33
C GLN A 56 12.69 15.08 9.28
N ILE A 57 12.65 14.04 8.44
CA ILE A 57 11.55 13.07 8.41
C ILE A 57 11.77 12.13 9.59
N ASP A 58 10.76 11.98 10.43
CA ASP A 58 10.83 11.16 11.66
C ASP A 58 9.92 9.93 11.52
N LYS A 59 8.97 9.73 12.43
CA LYS A 59 8.12 8.53 12.48
C LYS A 59 7.25 8.38 11.22
N VAL A 60 7.70 7.59 10.24
CA VAL A 60 6.91 7.23 9.07
C VAL A 60 6.10 5.97 9.38
N HIS A 61 4.79 6.04 9.13
CA HIS A 61 3.90 4.89 9.18
C HIS A 61 3.35 4.65 7.77
N ILE A 62 3.48 3.41 7.30
CA ILE A 62 2.93 2.95 6.04
C ILE A 62 1.76 2.02 6.34
N SER A 63 0.67 2.13 5.58
CA SER A 63 -0.49 1.24 5.64
C SER A 63 -0.82 0.73 4.24
N THR A 64 -1.20 -0.55 4.16
CA THR A 64 -1.68 -1.16 2.91
C THR A 64 -3.19 -0.99 2.83
N LEU A 65 -3.67 -0.36 1.75
CA LEU A 65 -5.07 0.00 1.57
C LEU A 65 -5.68 -0.71 0.36
N PHE A 66 -6.93 -1.16 0.50
CA PHE A 66 -7.78 -1.63 -0.58
C PHE A 66 -8.86 -0.59 -0.87
N LEU A 67 -8.98 -0.16 -2.13
CA LEU A 67 -9.89 0.91 -2.55
C LEU A 67 -11.16 0.32 -3.16
N ARG A 68 -12.24 0.29 -2.37
CA ARG A 68 -13.50 -0.40 -2.70
C ARG A 68 -14.15 0.12 -3.97
N HIS A 69 -14.23 1.44 -4.11
CA HIS A 69 -14.84 2.12 -5.26
C HIS A 69 -13.96 2.17 -6.52
N LEU A 70 -12.78 1.55 -6.47
CA LEU A 70 -11.92 1.35 -7.64
C LEU A 70 -11.71 -0.14 -7.94
N SER A 71 -12.27 -1.02 -7.11
CA SER A 71 -12.13 -2.47 -7.23
C SER A 71 -13.47 -3.07 -7.64
N TRP A 72 -13.45 -4.00 -8.59
CA TRP A 72 -14.65 -4.56 -9.21
C TRP A 72 -14.53 -6.07 -9.42
N VAL A 73 -15.68 -6.72 -9.60
CA VAL A 73 -15.79 -8.12 -10.02
C VAL A 73 -16.96 -8.26 -11.01
N ARG A 74 -16.81 -9.11 -12.02
CA ARG A 74 -17.93 -9.55 -12.86
C ARG A 74 -18.77 -10.49 -12.01
N GLN A 75 -19.93 -10.02 -11.55
CA GLN A 75 -20.77 -10.76 -10.59
C GLN A 75 -21.06 -12.20 -11.04
N GLN A 76 -21.25 -12.44 -12.33
CA GLN A 76 -21.49 -13.75 -12.92
C GLN A 76 -20.28 -14.71 -12.89
N LEU A 77 -19.08 -14.19 -12.67
CA LEU A 77 -17.82 -14.94 -12.55
C LEU A 77 -17.29 -14.96 -11.11
N SER A 78 -17.99 -14.30 -10.18
CA SER A 78 -17.61 -14.29 -8.77
C SER A 78 -17.62 -15.72 -8.21
N SER A 79 -16.51 -16.10 -7.57
CA SER A 79 -16.32 -17.42 -6.97
C SER A 79 -15.43 -17.33 -5.74
N ASN A 80 -15.45 -18.34 -4.87
CA ASN A 80 -14.58 -18.34 -3.69
C ASN A 80 -13.09 -18.41 -4.07
N ASN A 81 -12.75 -19.11 -5.16
CA ASN A 81 -11.36 -19.19 -5.63
C ASN A 81 -10.87 -17.84 -6.14
N LEU A 82 -11.69 -17.13 -6.92
CA LEU A 82 -11.36 -15.79 -7.39
C LEU A 82 -11.24 -14.80 -6.23
N LEU A 83 -12.13 -14.88 -5.24
CA LEU A 83 -12.06 -14.03 -4.04
C LEU A 83 -10.78 -14.28 -3.25
N ASN A 84 -10.40 -15.54 -3.08
CA ASN A 84 -9.15 -15.93 -2.41
C ASN A 84 -7.93 -15.41 -3.20
N HIS A 85 -7.97 -15.48 -4.52
CA HIS A 85 -6.91 -14.94 -5.37
C HIS A 85 -6.75 -13.42 -5.21
N GLU A 86 -7.86 -12.67 -5.22
CA GLU A 86 -7.88 -11.21 -4.99
C GLU A 86 -7.45 -10.85 -3.55
N GLN A 87 -7.82 -11.66 -2.55
CA GLN A 87 -7.30 -11.52 -1.19
C GLN A 87 -5.77 -11.71 -1.15
N GLY A 88 -5.24 -12.65 -1.93
CA GLY A 88 -3.81 -12.87 -2.05
C GLY A 88 -3.06 -11.66 -2.61
N HIS A 89 -3.64 -10.88 -3.52
CA HIS A 89 -3.05 -9.60 -3.94
C HIS A 89 -2.92 -8.59 -2.80
N PHE A 90 -3.92 -8.52 -1.93
CA PHE A 90 -3.90 -7.61 -0.78
C PHE A 90 -2.89 -8.06 0.27
N ASP A 91 -2.79 -9.36 0.51
CA ASP A 91 -1.81 -9.96 1.42
C ASP A 91 -0.38 -9.85 0.88
N LEU A 92 -0.20 -9.99 -0.44
CA LEU A 92 1.08 -9.78 -1.11
C LEU A 92 1.57 -8.34 -0.92
N ALA A 93 0.70 -7.35 -1.09
CA ALA A 93 1.07 -5.96 -0.83
C ALA A 93 1.47 -5.74 0.64
N GLU A 94 0.70 -6.26 1.59
CA GLU A 94 1.07 -6.16 3.00
C GLU A 94 2.41 -6.85 3.30
N SER A 95 2.70 -7.98 2.66
CA SER A 95 3.97 -8.70 2.89
C SER A 95 5.22 -7.87 2.54
N LEU A 96 5.10 -6.89 1.64
CA LEU A 96 6.17 -5.98 1.26
C LEU A 96 6.31 -4.80 2.23
N ARG A 97 5.26 -4.46 2.97
CA ARG A 97 5.21 -3.28 3.85
C ARG A 97 6.39 -3.19 4.84
N PRO A 98 6.84 -4.26 5.52
CA PRO A 98 8.01 -4.17 6.40
C PRO A 98 9.28 -3.74 5.68
N ALA A 99 9.51 -4.23 4.46
CA ALA A 99 10.67 -3.85 3.66
C ALA A 99 10.57 -2.39 3.17
N ILE A 100 9.36 -1.95 2.83
CA ILE A 100 9.08 -0.54 2.47
C ILE A 100 9.43 0.39 3.64
N VAL A 101 8.93 0.08 4.84
CA VAL A 101 9.20 0.87 6.05
C VAL A 101 10.70 0.91 6.32
N GLN A 102 11.38 -0.23 6.30
CA GLN A 102 12.82 -0.29 6.53
C GLN A 102 13.61 0.52 5.49
N ASN A 103 13.22 0.48 4.22
CA ASN A 103 13.87 1.25 3.15
C ASN A 103 13.70 2.76 3.35
N ILE A 104 12.47 3.22 3.62
CA ILE A 104 12.18 4.63 3.90
C ILE A 104 12.95 5.09 5.14
N GLU A 105 12.95 4.30 6.22
CA GLU A 105 13.72 4.62 7.41
C GLU A 105 15.20 4.76 7.10
N ASN A 106 15.79 3.80 6.39
CA ASN A 106 17.21 3.88 6.00
C ASN A 106 17.51 5.07 5.09
N GLU A 107 16.59 5.40 4.18
CA GLU A 107 16.74 6.50 3.25
C GLU A 107 16.69 7.86 3.94
N PHE A 108 15.92 8.03 5.01
CA PHE A 108 15.75 9.34 5.65
C PHE A 108 16.39 9.47 7.04
N ARG A 109 16.83 8.37 7.65
CA ARG A 109 17.46 8.34 8.98
C ARG A 109 18.62 9.32 9.05
N GLU A 110 18.56 10.20 10.05
CA GLU A 110 19.58 11.20 10.39
C GLU A 110 19.88 12.24 9.29
N LYS A 111 19.16 12.20 8.16
CA LYS A 111 19.29 13.19 7.09
C LYS A 111 18.57 14.48 7.48
N ARG A 112 19.16 15.60 7.07
CA ARG A 112 18.65 16.96 7.28
C ARG A 112 18.43 17.62 5.94
N PHE A 113 17.28 18.25 5.78
CA PHE A 113 16.89 18.92 4.54
C PHE A 113 16.67 20.39 4.81
N PRO A 114 17.20 21.31 3.98
CA PRO A 114 16.94 22.73 4.16
C PRO A 114 15.47 23.02 3.92
N THR A 115 14.87 23.90 4.73
CA THR A 115 13.51 24.39 4.48
C THR A 115 13.54 25.77 3.84
N ARG A 116 12.62 26.01 2.92
CA ARG A 116 12.28 27.36 2.41
C ARG A 116 11.14 27.96 3.24
N GLY A 117 10.89 29.26 3.09
CA GLY A 117 9.77 29.98 3.73
C GLY A 117 10.19 31.21 4.52
N GLN A 118 9.41 32.29 4.40
CA GLN A 118 9.74 33.60 4.98
C GLN A 118 9.38 33.68 6.47
N ASN A 119 8.35 32.97 6.88
CA ASN A 119 7.87 32.90 8.27
C ASN A 119 7.75 31.44 8.74
N GLU A 120 7.47 31.26 10.03
CA GLU A 120 7.42 29.94 10.66
C GLU A 120 6.36 29.01 10.05
N GLU A 121 5.16 29.53 9.78
CA GLU A 121 4.07 28.73 9.23
C GLU A 121 4.35 28.26 7.81
N GLN A 122 4.88 29.15 6.95
CA GLN A 122 5.35 28.76 5.61
C GLN A 122 6.43 27.69 5.68
N ARG A 123 7.38 27.81 6.61
CA ARG A 123 8.44 26.80 6.77
C ARG A 123 7.88 25.44 7.19
N LYS A 124 6.94 25.40 8.14
CA LYS A 124 6.26 24.15 8.54
C LYS A 124 5.50 23.52 7.38
N GLN A 125 4.77 24.34 6.61
CA GLN A 125 4.02 23.87 5.46
C GLN A 125 4.95 23.28 4.39
N PHE A 126 5.98 24.02 3.98
CA PHE A 126 6.91 23.53 2.96
C PHE A 126 7.70 22.31 3.42
N ALA A 127 8.13 22.26 4.69
CA ALA A 127 8.79 21.07 5.22
C ALA A 127 7.86 19.84 5.17
N ARG A 128 6.55 19.98 5.43
CA ARG A 128 5.56 18.91 5.29
C ARG A 128 5.34 18.51 3.83
N GLU A 129 5.14 19.48 2.93
CA GLU A 129 4.95 19.21 1.49
C GLU A 129 6.17 18.49 0.89
N ASP A 130 7.36 19.05 1.10
CA ASP A 130 8.61 18.52 0.54
C ASP A 130 8.91 17.11 1.11
N SER A 131 8.74 16.90 2.42
CA SER A 131 8.92 15.56 3.01
C SER A 131 7.90 14.54 2.53
N GLY A 132 6.64 14.93 2.34
CA GLY A 132 5.61 14.06 1.78
C GLY A 132 5.92 13.64 0.35
N LEU A 133 6.38 14.58 -0.48
CA LEU A 133 6.81 14.28 -1.85
C LEU A 133 8.03 13.34 -1.87
N MET A 134 8.97 13.50 -0.94
CA MET A 134 10.12 12.58 -0.82
C MET A 134 9.68 11.15 -0.49
N ILE A 135 8.77 10.97 0.48
CA ILE A 135 8.24 9.64 0.84
C ILE A 135 7.43 9.06 -0.32
N ALA A 136 6.57 9.87 -0.95
CA ALA A 136 5.76 9.43 -2.10
C ALA A 136 6.64 8.91 -3.24
N LYS A 137 7.76 9.57 -3.54
CA LYS A 137 8.71 9.13 -4.57
C LYS A 137 9.36 7.79 -4.24
N GLU A 138 9.66 7.52 -2.97
CA GLU A 138 10.15 6.19 -2.57
C GLU A 138 9.03 5.13 -2.72
N LEU A 139 7.79 5.47 -2.38
CA LEU A 139 6.65 4.56 -2.57
C LEU A 139 6.36 4.26 -4.04
N GLU A 140 6.62 5.18 -4.97
CA GLU A 140 6.48 4.92 -6.42
C GLU A 140 7.34 3.73 -6.86
N LYS A 141 8.60 3.65 -6.39
CA LYS A 141 9.48 2.51 -6.67
C LYS A 141 8.91 1.20 -6.13
N TRP A 142 8.30 1.24 -4.95
CA TRP A 142 7.69 0.07 -4.34
C TRP A 142 6.37 -0.35 -5.00
N ASN A 143 5.65 0.60 -5.61
CA ASN A 143 4.49 0.28 -6.43
C ASN A 143 4.89 -0.47 -7.71
N GLU A 144 6.04 -0.14 -8.31
CA GLU A 144 6.59 -0.90 -9.45
C GLU A 144 6.96 -2.33 -9.05
N ILE A 145 7.59 -2.50 -7.88
CA ILE A 145 7.92 -3.82 -7.31
C ILE A 145 6.65 -4.62 -7.02
N LEU A 146 5.62 -3.99 -6.43
CA LEU A 146 4.33 -4.64 -6.19
C LEU A 146 3.68 -5.09 -7.50
N LEU A 147 3.72 -4.24 -8.55
CA LEU A 147 3.16 -4.58 -9.85
C LEU A 147 3.84 -5.82 -10.44
N GLU A 148 5.17 -5.91 -10.36
CA GLU A 148 5.90 -7.11 -10.81
C GLU A 148 5.54 -8.35 -9.99
N ASN A 149 5.51 -8.23 -8.66
CA ASN A 149 5.14 -9.35 -7.79
C ASN A 149 3.72 -9.84 -8.05
N ARG A 150 2.77 -8.92 -8.31
CA ARG A 150 1.40 -9.28 -8.71
C ARG A 150 1.38 -10.04 -10.03
N ARG A 151 2.09 -9.56 -11.06
CA ARG A 151 2.21 -10.28 -12.34
C ARG A 151 2.79 -11.68 -12.17
N GLN A 152 3.81 -11.83 -11.35
CA GLN A 152 4.42 -13.13 -11.08
C GLN A 152 3.44 -14.05 -10.34
N TYR A 153 2.75 -13.53 -9.32
CA TYR A 153 1.71 -14.25 -8.59
C TYR A 153 0.56 -14.70 -9.51
N ASP A 154 0.05 -13.82 -10.37
CA ASP A 154 -1.00 -14.13 -11.35
C ASP A 154 -0.55 -15.23 -12.31
N LYS A 155 0.68 -15.12 -12.81
CA LYS A 155 1.26 -16.11 -13.72
C LYS A 155 1.44 -17.48 -13.05
N GLU A 156 1.97 -17.52 -11.84
CA GLU A 156 2.23 -18.77 -11.12
C GLU A 156 0.95 -19.48 -10.67
N THR A 157 -0.07 -18.71 -10.30
CA THR A 157 -1.36 -19.24 -9.85
C THR A 157 -2.36 -19.40 -10.99
N GLU A 158 -1.99 -19.05 -12.22
CA GLU A 158 -2.90 -18.98 -13.37
C GLU A 158 -4.18 -18.19 -13.03
N TYR A 159 -4.02 -16.99 -12.47
CA TYR A 159 -5.10 -16.13 -11.98
C TYR A 159 -6.00 -16.85 -10.95
N GLY A 160 -5.39 -17.65 -10.07
CA GLY A 160 -6.07 -18.44 -9.04
C GLY A 160 -6.67 -19.78 -9.52
N GLN A 161 -6.48 -20.17 -10.77
CA GLN A 161 -6.96 -21.46 -11.30
C GLN A 161 -6.05 -22.65 -10.90
N ASN A 162 -4.74 -22.39 -10.72
CA ASN A 162 -3.80 -23.39 -10.23
C ASN A 162 -3.90 -23.50 -8.70
N ILE A 163 -4.72 -24.44 -8.24
CA ILE A 163 -5.03 -24.65 -6.82
C ILE A 163 -3.78 -25.00 -5.99
N GLU A 164 -2.85 -25.78 -6.55
CA GLU A 164 -1.62 -26.16 -5.84
C GLU A 164 -0.76 -24.93 -5.56
N LYS A 165 -0.53 -24.10 -6.58
CA LYS A 165 0.24 -22.87 -6.44
C LYS A 165 -0.47 -21.82 -5.59
N GLN A 166 -1.78 -21.66 -5.75
CA GLN A 166 -2.57 -20.79 -4.89
C GLN A 166 -2.39 -21.17 -3.41
N LYS A 167 -2.44 -22.47 -3.09
CA LYS A 167 -2.24 -22.97 -1.72
C LYS A 167 -0.85 -22.65 -1.16
N GLU A 168 0.21 -22.75 -1.97
CA GLU A 168 1.57 -22.37 -1.55
C GLU A 168 1.63 -20.90 -1.12
N TYR A 169 0.92 -20.01 -1.81
CA TYR A 169 0.79 -18.60 -1.43
C TYR A 169 -0.08 -18.41 -0.20
N ASP A 170 -1.23 -19.10 -0.13
CA ASP A 170 -2.13 -19.04 1.02
C ASP A 170 -1.42 -19.41 2.32
N GLU A 171 -0.52 -20.41 2.31
CA GLU A 171 0.30 -20.77 3.46
C GLU A 171 1.27 -19.65 3.88
N LYS A 172 1.85 -18.91 2.92
CA LYS A 172 2.70 -17.75 3.20
C LYS A 172 1.88 -16.60 3.80
N PHE A 173 0.72 -16.32 3.24
CA PHE A 173 -0.17 -15.26 3.70
C PHE A 173 -0.80 -15.59 5.07
N GLN A 174 -1.07 -16.86 5.35
CA GLN A 174 -1.51 -17.28 6.67
C GLN A 174 -0.42 -17.06 7.73
N LYS A 175 0.86 -17.30 7.40
CA LYS A 175 1.99 -16.99 8.30
C LYS A 175 2.10 -15.48 8.55
N LEU A 176 1.93 -14.66 7.51
CA LEU A 176 1.87 -13.19 7.65
C LEU A 176 0.78 -12.79 8.66
N ARG A 177 -0.42 -13.35 8.52
CA ARG A 177 -1.57 -13.05 9.39
C ARG A 177 -1.39 -13.56 10.82
N ASN A 178 -0.73 -14.70 11.00
CA ASN A 178 -0.50 -15.32 12.31
C ASN A 178 0.73 -14.78 13.04
N SER A 179 1.65 -14.10 12.36
CA SER A 179 2.83 -13.51 13.01
C SER A 179 2.40 -12.57 14.14
N THR A 180 2.95 -12.70 15.35
CA THR A 180 2.70 -11.73 16.42
C THR A 180 3.41 -10.44 16.05
N ALA A 181 2.69 -9.32 16.04
CA ALA A 181 3.31 -8.01 15.88
C ALA A 181 4.02 -7.63 17.20
#